data_AF-A0A6P0RUP2-F1
#
_entry.id   AF-A0A6P0RUP2-F1
#
_cell.length_a   1.000
_cell.length_b   1.000
_cell.length_c   1.000
_cell.angle_alpha   90.00
_cell.angle_beta   90.00
_cell.angle_gamma   90.00
#
_symmetry.space_group_name_H-M   'P 1'
#
loop_
_entity.id
_entity.type
_entity.pdbx_description
1 polymer ?
#
loop_
_entity_poly.entity_id
_entity_poly.type
_entity_poly.pdbx_seq_one_letter_code
_entity_poly.pdbx_strand_id
1 'polypeptide(L)'
;MITIKKLPPFTTSSQSGFTIIESLVAIIVVGILATAIAPVIALSVANRVQARRVEIAADAAKLYVQGIRSGTIEPAVSSINDTRLNAIAAPTSAALTCDNQDYCTAPPANLFCIDGDGDGACTNNSLKDMIIQSAAYHPGAIAGLTDAERREKLDEGYLLGMRVYRADAFDGNRTLVAGQVAASSTGGTGLRAQQAPLLEMTTEVVTGNTTFGELCASIFLANGGTLANVTSECSTTGGTPTPSPSTSP
;
A
#
# COMPACT_ATOMS: atom_id res chain seq x y z
N MET A 1 51.26 -30.02 -79.09
CA MET A 1 50.86 -30.93 -78.01
C MET A 1 49.99 -30.13 -77.06
N ILE A 2 48.67 -30.28 -77.14
CA ILE A 2 47.70 -29.49 -76.36
C ILE A 2 47.10 -30.42 -75.31
N THR A 3 47.35 -30.13 -74.04
CA THR A 3 46.89 -30.94 -72.91
C THR A 3 45.54 -30.42 -72.43
N ILE A 4 44.47 -31.22 -72.61
CA ILE A 4 43.12 -30.90 -72.14
C ILE A 4 43.03 -31.25 -70.64
N LYS A 5 42.75 -30.24 -69.79
CA LYS A 5 42.45 -30.44 -68.37
C LYS A 5 41.01 -30.93 -68.22
N LYS A 6 40.81 -32.08 -67.57
CA LYS A 6 39.49 -32.59 -67.17
C LYS A 6 38.95 -31.75 -66.01
N LEU A 7 37.71 -31.25 -66.13
CA LEU A 7 36.99 -30.63 -65.01
C LEU A 7 36.47 -31.70 -64.03
N PRO A 8 36.39 -31.37 -62.72
CA PRO A 8 35.90 -32.29 -61.70
C PRO A 8 34.38 -32.51 -61.80
N PRO A 9 33.87 -33.66 -61.32
CA PRO A 9 32.44 -33.97 -61.34
C PRO A 9 31.67 -33.06 -60.38
N PHE A 10 30.56 -32.50 -60.86
CA PHE A 10 29.59 -31.80 -60.02
C PHE A 10 28.99 -32.80 -59.02
N THR A 11 29.29 -32.61 -57.75
CA THR A 11 28.53 -33.22 -56.65
C THR A 11 27.14 -32.59 -56.63
N THR A 12 26.12 -33.36 -56.99
CA THR A 12 24.73 -32.99 -56.78
C THR A 12 24.48 -32.94 -55.29
N SER A 13 24.54 -31.74 -54.69
CA SER A 13 23.99 -31.54 -53.36
C SER A 13 22.52 -31.91 -53.43
N SER A 14 22.11 -32.90 -52.64
CA SER A 14 20.70 -33.17 -52.37
C SER A 14 20.16 -31.99 -51.55
N GLN A 15 19.95 -30.85 -52.22
CA GLN A 15 19.08 -29.79 -51.76
C GLN A 15 17.67 -30.38 -51.82
N SER A 16 17.31 -31.14 -50.77
CA SER A 16 15.93 -31.23 -50.32
C SER A 16 15.54 -29.83 -49.87
N GLY A 17 15.30 -28.96 -50.85
CA GLY A 17 14.95 -27.57 -50.64
C GLY A 17 13.64 -27.54 -49.87
N PHE A 18 13.65 -26.85 -48.73
CA PHE A 18 12.43 -26.47 -48.02
C PHE A 18 11.42 -25.98 -49.04
N THR A 19 10.33 -26.72 -49.20
CA THR A 19 9.29 -26.29 -50.13
C THR A 19 8.65 -25.03 -49.56
N ILE A 20 8.28 -24.08 -50.41
CA ILE A 20 7.59 -22.85 -49.98
C ILE A 20 6.36 -23.18 -49.13
N ILE A 21 5.70 -24.31 -49.42
CA ILE A 21 4.55 -24.83 -48.68
C ILE A 21 4.93 -25.27 -47.26
N GLU A 22 6.06 -25.96 -47.07
CA GLU A 22 6.56 -26.36 -45.75
C GLU A 22 6.93 -25.14 -44.89
N SER A 23 7.57 -24.13 -45.47
CA SER A 23 7.84 -22.86 -44.80
C SER A 23 6.55 -22.10 -44.44
N LEU A 24 5.52 -22.17 -45.30
CA LEU A 24 4.22 -21.55 -45.05
C LEU A 24 3.48 -22.21 -43.90
N VAL A 25 3.46 -23.54 -43.85
CA VAL A 25 2.86 -24.30 -42.73
C VAL A 25 3.62 -24.02 -41.43
N ALA A 26 4.95 -23.95 -41.47
CA ALA A 26 5.75 -23.62 -40.30
C ALA A 26 5.41 -22.24 -39.71
N ILE A 27 5.25 -21.20 -40.55
CA ILE A 27 4.86 -19.86 -40.09
C ILE A 27 3.45 -19.85 -39.51
N ILE A 28 2.50 -20.59 -40.09
CA ILE A 28 1.13 -20.71 -39.54
C ILE A 28 1.16 -21.35 -38.15
N VAL A 29 1.88 -22.47 -37.98
CA VAL A 29 1.99 -23.17 -36.70
C VAL A 29 2.64 -22.29 -35.64
N VAL A 30 3.73 -21.59 -35.98
CA VAL A 30 4.38 -20.62 -35.09
C VAL A 30 3.44 -19.47 -34.74
N GLY A 31 2.67 -18.97 -35.71
CA GLY A 31 1.66 -17.93 -35.49
C GLY A 31 0.61 -18.34 -34.47
N ILE A 32 0.03 -19.55 -34.61
CA ILE A 32 -0.97 -20.07 -33.67
C ILE A 32 -0.36 -20.22 -32.27
N LEU A 33 0.84 -20.80 -32.17
CA LEU A 33 1.55 -20.97 -30.89
C LEU A 33 1.84 -19.61 -30.23
N ALA A 34 2.28 -18.61 -31.00
CA ALA A 34 2.53 -17.26 -30.49
C ALA A 34 1.25 -16.58 -29.98
N THR A 35 0.15 -16.69 -30.74
CA THR A 35 -1.16 -16.13 -30.32
C THR A 35 -1.71 -16.80 -29.06
N ALA A 36 -1.43 -18.09 -28.85
CA ALA A 36 -1.88 -18.81 -27.66
C ALA A 36 -1.14 -18.39 -26.38
N ILE A 37 0.15 -18.02 -26.47
CA ILE A 37 0.98 -17.68 -25.31
C ILE A 37 0.93 -16.18 -24.98
N ALA A 38 0.69 -15.31 -25.97
CA ALA A 38 0.68 -13.86 -25.80
C ALA A 38 -0.22 -13.34 -24.65
N PRO A 39 -1.46 -13.84 -24.43
CA PRO A 39 -2.31 -13.37 -23.33
C PRO A 39 -1.71 -13.62 -21.94
N VAL A 40 -0.99 -14.74 -21.76
CA VAL A 40 -0.37 -15.11 -20.48
C VAL A 40 0.78 -14.18 -20.14
N ILE A 41 1.60 -13.82 -21.15
CA ILE A 41 2.71 -12.86 -20.99
C ILE A 41 2.16 -11.48 -20.62
N ALA A 42 1.11 -11.02 -21.31
CA ALA A 42 0.49 -9.73 -21.03
C ALA A 42 -0.08 -9.65 -19.60
N LEU A 43 -0.76 -10.71 -19.15
CA LEU A 43 -1.28 -10.79 -17.79
C LEU A 43 -0.16 -10.79 -16.74
N SER A 44 0.94 -11.49 -17.00
CA SER A 44 2.11 -11.53 -16.10
C SER A 44 2.76 -10.15 -15.92
N VAL A 45 2.93 -9.39 -17.00
CA VAL A 45 3.48 -8.03 -16.93
C VAL A 45 2.54 -7.09 -16.18
N ALA A 46 1.23 -7.19 -16.42
CA ALA A 46 0.24 -6.38 -15.72
C ALA A 46 0.30 -6.58 -14.20
N ASN A 47 0.37 -7.84 -13.74
CA ASN A 47 0.47 -8.16 -12.32
C ASN A 47 1.75 -7.60 -11.68
N ARG A 48 2.88 -7.62 -12.42
CA ARG A 48 4.14 -7.05 -11.93
C ARG A 48 4.06 -5.53 -11.75
N VAL A 49 3.42 -4.82 -12.69
CA VAL A 49 3.23 -3.36 -12.58
C VAL A 49 2.33 -3.02 -11.39
N GLN A 50 1.28 -3.80 -11.16
CA GLN A 50 0.40 -3.60 -10.01
C GLN A 50 1.10 -3.89 -8.69
N ALA A 51 1.85 -4.99 -8.59
CA ALA A 51 2.66 -5.31 -7.41
C ALA A 51 3.66 -4.19 -7.09
N ARG A 52 4.30 -3.61 -8.11
CA ARG A 52 5.21 -2.48 -7.94
C ARG A 52 4.52 -1.25 -7.36
N ARG A 53 3.28 -0.98 -7.73
CA ARG A 53 2.52 0.18 -7.18
C ARG A 53 2.18 -0.03 -5.71
N VAL A 54 1.79 -1.24 -5.35
CA VAL A 54 1.53 -1.61 -3.94
C VAL A 54 2.81 -1.54 -3.12
N GLU A 55 3.96 -1.95 -3.68
CA GLU A 55 5.27 -1.82 -3.04
C GLU A 55 5.61 -0.37 -2.72
N ILE A 56 5.46 0.55 -3.70
CA ILE A 56 5.70 1.98 -3.49
C ILE A 56 4.75 2.54 -2.41
N ALA A 57 3.47 2.15 -2.44
CA ALA A 57 2.51 2.56 -1.43
C ALA A 57 2.87 2.05 -0.03
N ALA A 58 3.36 0.82 0.08
CA ALA A 58 3.80 0.24 1.35
C ALA A 58 5.05 0.92 1.90
N ASP A 59 6.00 1.27 1.04
CA ASP A 59 7.19 2.01 1.45
C ASP A 59 6.85 3.44 1.88
N ALA A 60 5.96 4.12 1.16
CA ALA A 60 5.40 5.41 1.57
C ALA A 60 4.73 5.33 2.96
N ALA A 61 3.91 4.31 3.20
CA ALA A 61 3.25 4.11 4.48
C ALA A 61 4.25 3.87 5.63
N LYS A 62 5.31 3.09 5.39
CA LYS A 62 6.37 2.86 6.38
C LYS A 62 7.13 4.14 6.72
N LEU A 63 7.48 4.95 5.71
CA LEU A 63 8.17 6.22 5.92
C LEU A 63 7.33 7.15 6.78
N TYR A 64 6.02 7.22 6.53
CA TYR A 64 5.10 8.00 7.35
C TYR A 64 5.04 7.52 8.80
N VAL A 65 4.87 6.20 9.03
CA VAL A 65 4.88 5.62 10.39
C VAL A 65 6.20 5.91 11.10
N GLN A 66 7.33 5.79 10.41
CA GLN A 66 8.65 6.06 10.98
C GLN A 66 8.84 7.55 11.29
N GLY A 67 8.36 8.44 10.43
CA GLY A 67 8.35 9.88 10.66
C GLY A 67 7.54 10.24 11.91
N ILE A 68 6.37 9.62 12.09
CA ILE A 68 5.55 9.79 13.30
C ILE A 68 6.27 9.25 14.55
N ARG A 69 6.79 8.03 14.48
CA ARG A 69 7.48 7.39 15.63
C ARG A 69 8.76 8.12 16.04
N SER A 70 9.44 8.75 15.09
CA SER A 70 10.63 9.57 15.35
C SER A 70 10.30 10.99 15.81
N GLY A 71 9.04 11.42 15.73
CA GLY A 71 8.63 12.80 15.98
C GLY A 71 9.01 13.78 14.87
N THR A 72 9.51 13.30 13.72
CA THR A 72 9.79 14.14 12.55
C THR A 72 8.50 14.64 11.90
N ILE A 73 7.43 13.82 11.95
CA ILE A 73 6.10 14.16 11.46
C ILE A 73 5.16 14.20 12.67
N GLU A 74 4.57 15.37 12.95
CA GLU A 74 3.49 15.45 13.94
C GLU A 74 2.17 14.99 13.30
N PRO A 75 1.44 14.03 13.91
CA PRO A 75 0.12 13.67 13.43
C PRO A 75 -0.81 14.88 13.38
N ALA A 76 -1.51 15.07 12.25
CA ALA A 76 -2.48 16.15 12.12
C ALA A 76 -3.54 16.06 13.22
N VAL A 77 -3.85 17.19 13.88
CA VAL A 77 -4.82 17.22 14.99
C VAL A 77 -6.20 16.72 14.56
N SER A 78 -6.61 16.97 13.32
CA SER A 78 -7.85 16.47 12.72
C SER A 78 -7.89 14.94 12.54
N SER A 79 -6.74 14.27 12.59
CA SER A 79 -6.66 12.81 12.53
C SER A 79 -6.99 12.14 13.86
N ILE A 80 -6.95 12.89 14.97
CA ILE A 80 -7.15 12.40 16.34
C ILE A 80 -8.64 12.26 16.61
N ASN A 81 -9.11 11.01 16.72
CA ASN A 81 -10.51 10.69 16.86
C ASN A 81 -10.71 9.51 17.82
N ASP A 82 -11.92 9.40 18.36
CA ASP A 82 -12.45 8.20 19.04
C ASP A 82 -13.05 7.20 18.03
N THR A 83 -12.90 7.50 16.73
CA THR A 83 -13.50 6.76 15.63
C THR A 83 -12.40 6.06 14.84
N ARG A 84 -12.64 4.78 14.53
CA ARG A 84 -11.66 3.93 13.85
C ARG A 84 -11.59 4.24 12.36
N LEU A 85 -10.46 3.90 11.74
CA LEU A 85 -10.22 4.13 10.31
C LEU A 85 -11.35 3.60 9.41
N ASN A 86 -11.91 2.42 9.70
CA ASN A 86 -12.99 1.83 8.93
C ASN A 86 -14.30 2.64 8.94
N ALA A 87 -14.52 3.46 9.97
CA ALA A 87 -15.67 4.36 10.08
C ALA A 87 -15.36 5.78 9.59
N ILE A 88 -14.10 6.08 9.26
CA ILE A 88 -13.70 7.35 8.63
C ILE A 88 -13.96 7.26 7.13
N ALA A 89 -14.71 8.22 6.62
CA ALA A 89 -15.04 8.32 5.20
C ALA A 89 -13.78 8.50 4.35
N ALA A 90 -13.87 8.05 3.09
CA ALA A 90 -12.84 8.34 2.10
C ALA A 90 -12.71 9.85 1.90
N PRO A 91 -11.50 10.34 1.56
CA PRO A 91 -11.32 11.76 1.31
C PRO A 91 -12.08 12.19 0.05
N THR A 92 -12.46 13.46 -0.01
CA THR A 92 -13.08 14.00 -1.23
C THR A 92 -12.01 14.08 -2.32
N SER A 93 -12.30 13.59 -3.52
CA SER A 93 -11.43 13.86 -4.67
C SER A 93 -11.58 15.34 -5.01
N ALA A 94 -10.53 16.11 -4.75
CA ALA A 94 -10.42 17.52 -5.08
C ALA A 94 -8.97 17.79 -5.46
N ALA A 95 -8.70 18.95 -6.08
CA ALA A 95 -7.33 19.33 -6.41
C ALA A 95 -6.47 19.33 -5.14
N LEU A 96 -5.35 18.59 -5.19
CA LEU A 96 -4.38 18.53 -4.10
C LEU A 96 -3.58 19.82 -4.03
N THR A 97 -3.35 20.30 -2.82
CA THR A 97 -2.42 21.39 -2.53
C THR A 97 -1.59 21.01 -1.32
N CYS A 98 -0.48 20.30 -1.56
CA CYS A 98 0.48 19.87 -0.56
C CYS A 98 1.89 20.03 -1.11
N ASP A 99 2.81 20.43 -0.23
CA ASP A 99 4.24 20.40 -0.48
C ASP A 99 4.79 19.00 -0.17
N ASN A 100 6.01 18.72 -0.63
CA ASN A 100 6.70 17.45 -0.35
C ASN A 100 6.81 17.17 1.15
N GLN A 101 6.40 15.97 1.56
CA GLN A 101 6.45 15.51 2.95
C GLN A 101 5.69 16.42 3.92
N ASP A 102 4.60 17.03 3.46
CA ASP A 102 3.73 17.84 4.30
C ASP A 102 2.24 17.47 4.15
N TYR A 103 1.43 17.97 5.07
CA TYR A 103 -0.01 17.83 5.03
C TYR A 103 -0.63 18.71 3.95
N CYS A 104 -1.59 18.15 3.21
CA CYS A 104 -2.32 18.89 2.20
C CYS A 104 -3.26 19.91 2.86
N THR A 105 -3.20 21.14 2.38
CA THR A 105 -4.10 22.24 2.77
C THR A 105 -5.45 22.14 2.08
N ALA A 106 -5.49 21.51 0.90
CA ALA A 106 -6.69 21.20 0.16
C ALA A 106 -6.61 19.79 -0.45
N PRO A 107 -7.67 18.96 -0.30
CA PRO A 107 -8.75 19.10 0.68
C PRO A 107 -8.24 18.88 2.13
N PRO A 108 -8.75 19.62 3.13
CA PRO A 108 -8.30 19.48 4.52
C PRO A 108 -8.90 18.20 5.13
N ALA A 109 -8.22 17.08 4.92
CA ALA A 109 -8.71 15.76 5.30
C ALA A 109 -7.59 14.84 5.79
N ASN A 110 -6.71 15.34 6.68
CA ASN A 110 -5.64 14.53 7.31
C ASN A 110 -4.83 13.76 6.26
N LEU A 111 -4.58 14.43 5.13
CA LEU A 111 -3.88 13.91 3.96
C LEU A 111 -2.43 14.36 4.02
N PHE A 112 -1.51 13.40 3.99
CA PHE A 112 -0.08 13.65 3.98
C PHE A 112 0.50 13.27 2.62
N CYS A 113 1.33 14.14 2.06
CA CYS A 113 1.96 13.95 0.77
C CYS A 113 3.30 13.21 0.90
N ILE A 114 3.50 12.19 0.07
CA ILE A 114 4.81 11.60 -0.17
C ILE A 114 5.12 11.72 -1.65
N ASP A 115 6.07 12.61 -1.95
CA ASP A 115 6.64 12.83 -3.27
C ASP A 115 7.48 11.61 -3.67
N GLY A 116 7.06 10.94 -4.75
CA GLY A 116 7.71 9.73 -5.26
C GLY A 116 8.56 9.96 -6.49
N ASP A 117 8.56 11.17 -7.07
CA ASP A 117 9.31 11.50 -8.28
C ASP A 117 10.35 12.62 -8.12
N GLY A 118 10.35 13.30 -6.98
CA GLY A 118 11.32 14.30 -6.56
C GLY A 118 11.05 15.69 -7.11
N ASP A 119 9.82 15.99 -7.54
CA ASP A 119 9.43 17.31 -8.06
C ASP A 119 9.13 18.35 -6.97
N GLY A 120 9.08 17.93 -5.70
CA GLY A 120 8.85 18.79 -4.54
C GLY A 120 7.38 18.99 -4.16
N ALA A 121 6.43 18.29 -4.81
CA ALA A 121 5.02 18.34 -4.47
C ALA A 121 4.34 16.97 -4.67
N CYS A 122 3.08 16.85 -4.28
CA CYS A 122 2.24 15.74 -4.76
C CYS A 122 1.30 16.24 -5.84
N THR A 123 1.49 15.74 -7.07
CA THR A 123 0.68 16.15 -8.21
C THR A 123 -0.23 15.03 -8.68
N ASN A 124 -1.42 15.39 -9.17
CA ASN A 124 -2.37 14.43 -9.74
C ASN A 124 -1.93 13.83 -11.10
N ASN A 125 -0.79 14.28 -11.63
CA ASN A 125 -0.21 13.76 -12.86
C ASN A 125 0.89 12.72 -12.60
N SER A 126 1.40 12.65 -11.35
CA SER A 126 2.39 11.65 -10.98
C SER A 126 1.74 10.32 -10.63
N LEU A 127 2.35 9.23 -11.13
CA LEU A 127 1.96 7.87 -10.77
C LEU A 127 2.76 7.35 -9.55
N LYS A 128 3.75 8.10 -9.10
CA LYS A 128 4.66 7.73 -8.01
C LYS A 128 4.29 8.43 -6.70
N ASP A 129 3.67 9.60 -6.79
CA ASP A 129 3.21 10.33 -5.63
C ASP A 129 2.07 9.60 -4.92
N MET A 130 2.19 9.55 -3.60
CA MET A 130 1.27 8.86 -2.72
C MET A 130 0.67 9.83 -1.72
N ILE A 131 -0.63 9.69 -1.48
CA ILE A 131 -1.36 10.47 -0.49
C ILE A 131 -1.82 9.54 0.62
N ILE A 132 -1.43 9.85 1.85
CA ILE A 132 -1.77 9.07 3.02
C ILE A 132 -2.91 9.76 3.74
N GLN A 133 -4.05 9.10 3.85
CA GLN A 133 -5.09 9.46 4.80
C GLN A 133 -4.84 8.72 6.10
N SER A 134 -4.55 9.44 7.19
CA SER A 134 -4.25 8.83 8.49
C SER A 134 -5.26 9.19 9.57
N ALA A 135 -5.54 8.27 10.49
CA ALA A 135 -6.39 8.49 11.64
C ALA A 135 -5.73 7.92 12.90
N ALA A 136 -5.53 8.78 13.89
CA ALA A 136 -5.08 8.40 15.22
C ALA A 136 -6.31 8.08 16.09
N TYR A 137 -6.50 6.80 16.37
CA TYR A 137 -7.56 6.30 17.25
C TYR A 137 -7.04 6.22 18.68
N HIS A 138 -7.71 6.93 19.58
CA HIS A 138 -7.48 6.83 21.02
C HIS A 138 -8.80 6.49 21.72
N PRO A 139 -8.83 5.53 22.66
CA PRO A 139 -10.07 5.05 23.28
C PRO A 139 -10.66 6.00 24.33
N GLY A 140 -9.88 6.97 24.81
CA GLY A 140 -10.37 8.04 25.69
C GLY A 140 -11.32 9.00 24.97
N ALA A 141 -12.16 9.71 25.72
CA ALA A 141 -13.07 10.71 25.15
C ALA A 141 -12.28 11.85 24.49
N ILE A 142 -12.41 11.97 23.16
CA ILE A 142 -11.77 13.04 22.36
C ILE A 142 -12.73 14.21 22.10
N ALA A 143 -14.04 13.94 22.14
CA ALA A 143 -15.07 14.94 21.89
C ALA A 143 -14.99 16.10 22.92
N GLY A 144 -14.88 17.33 22.41
CA GLY A 144 -14.84 18.55 23.23
C GLY A 144 -13.44 18.96 23.70
N LEU A 145 -12.40 18.19 23.39
CA LEU A 145 -11.01 18.56 23.67
C LEU A 145 -10.52 19.65 22.69
N THR A 146 -9.71 20.56 23.22
CA THR A 146 -8.91 21.51 22.44
C THR A 146 -7.79 20.79 21.67
N ASP A 147 -7.23 21.44 20.65
CA ASP A 147 -6.12 20.89 19.86
C ASP A 147 -4.90 20.51 20.69
N ALA A 148 -4.65 21.24 21.78
CA ALA A 148 -3.55 20.95 22.71
C ALA A 148 -3.83 19.69 23.53
N GLU A 149 -5.04 19.56 24.08
CA GLU A 149 -5.46 18.37 24.84
C GLU A 149 -5.53 17.13 23.95
N ARG A 150 -5.95 17.28 22.69
CA ARG A 150 -5.92 16.18 21.72
C ARG A 150 -4.49 15.70 21.45
N ARG A 151 -3.52 16.61 21.37
CA ARG A 151 -2.11 16.24 21.22
C ARG A 151 -1.59 15.50 22.45
N GLU A 152 -1.95 15.92 23.66
CA GLU A 152 -1.58 15.21 24.89
C GLU A 152 -2.11 13.76 24.89
N LYS A 153 -3.29 13.51 24.32
CA LYS A 153 -3.79 12.14 24.12
C LYS A 153 -2.95 11.28 23.19
N LEU A 154 -2.16 11.86 22.30
CA LEU A 154 -1.22 11.09 21.50
C LEU A 154 0.00 10.64 22.31
N ASP A 155 0.31 11.33 23.41
CA ASP A 155 1.37 10.92 24.34
C ASP A 155 0.95 9.70 25.18
N GLU A 156 -0.34 9.42 25.34
CA GLU A 156 -0.83 8.19 26.00
C GLU A 156 -0.65 6.93 25.12
N GLY A 157 -0.25 7.09 23.85
CA GLY A 157 -0.15 6.02 22.86
C GLY A 157 -1.48 5.74 22.18
N TYR A 158 -1.44 5.43 20.88
CA TYR A 158 -2.64 5.36 20.06
C TYR A 158 -2.50 4.37 18.90
N LEU A 159 -3.64 4.00 18.31
CA LEU A 159 -3.67 3.21 17.09
C LEU A 159 -3.74 4.13 15.87
N LEU A 160 -2.70 4.08 15.05
CA LEU A 160 -2.62 4.79 13.79
C LEU A 160 -3.18 3.90 12.68
N GLY A 161 -4.39 4.20 12.25
CA GLY A 161 -4.94 3.68 10.99
C GLY A 161 -4.50 4.55 9.83
N MET A 162 -4.15 3.96 8.68
CA MET A 162 -3.88 4.71 7.47
C MET A 162 -4.29 3.99 6.20
N ARG A 163 -4.61 4.81 5.19
CA ARG A 163 -4.89 4.40 3.82
C ARG A 163 -3.96 5.15 2.88
N VAL A 164 -3.41 4.44 1.91
CA VAL A 164 -2.53 5.03 0.90
C VAL A 164 -3.27 5.07 -0.43
N TYR A 165 -3.50 6.27 -0.91
CA TYR A 165 -4.06 6.57 -2.22
C TYR A 165 -2.95 7.01 -3.16
N ARG A 166 -3.22 6.89 -4.46
CA ARG A 166 -2.37 7.51 -5.48
C ARG A 166 -2.76 8.98 -5.62
N ALA A 167 -1.79 9.86 -5.85
CA ALA A 167 -2.10 11.28 -6.06
C ALA A 167 -2.99 11.52 -7.29
N ASP A 168 -2.85 10.73 -8.36
CA ASP A 168 -3.71 10.80 -9.56
C ASP A 168 -5.18 10.42 -9.33
N ALA A 169 -5.53 9.92 -8.14
CA ALA A 169 -6.91 9.69 -7.72
C ALA A 169 -7.66 10.99 -7.36
N PHE A 170 -6.91 12.06 -7.08
CA PHE A 170 -7.41 13.38 -6.66
C PHE A 170 -7.53 14.35 -7.84
N ASP A 171 -8.19 13.90 -8.92
CA ASP A 171 -8.44 14.69 -10.12
C ASP A 171 -9.77 15.48 -10.07
N GLY A 172 -10.54 15.35 -8.98
CA GLY A 172 -11.83 16.02 -8.80
C GLY A 172 -13.00 15.36 -9.53
N ASN A 173 -12.74 14.33 -10.34
CA ASN A 173 -13.75 13.71 -11.21
C ASN A 173 -14.19 12.32 -10.73
N ARG A 174 -13.69 11.87 -9.59
CA ARG A 174 -13.90 10.51 -9.08
C ARG A 174 -14.33 10.53 -7.62
N THR A 175 -15.13 9.56 -7.21
CA THR A 175 -15.43 9.36 -5.79
C THR A 175 -14.46 8.32 -5.24
N LEU A 176 -13.64 8.73 -4.26
CA LEU A 176 -12.75 7.80 -3.57
C LEU A 176 -13.57 6.89 -2.65
N VAL A 177 -13.12 5.66 -2.49
CA VAL A 177 -13.77 4.66 -1.64
C VAL A 177 -12.88 4.30 -0.46
N ALA A 178 -13.52 3.84 0.62
CA ALA A 178 -12.90 3.42 1.87
C ALA A 178 -13.25 1.95 2.14
N GLY A 179 -12.33 1.19 2.74
CA GLY A 179 -12.57 -0.21 3.14
C GLY A 179 -12.53 -1.21 1.99
N GLN A 180 -12.11 -0.80 0.80
CA GLN A 180 -11.87 -1.66 -0.36
C GLN A 180 -10.48 -1.39 -0.90
N VAL A 181 -9.54 -2.31 -0.68
CA VAL A 181 -8.18 -2.21 -1.26
C VAL A 181 -8.25 -2.54 -2.75
N ALA A 182 -7.54 -1.77 -3.58
CA ALA A 182 -7.51 -1.96 -5.02
C ALA A 182 -7.10 -3.41 -5.38
N ALA A 183 -7.96 -4.13 -6.11
CA ALA A 183 -7.73 -5.53 -6.47
C ALA A 183 -6.59 -5.67 -7.50
N SER A 184 -5.69 -6.62 -7.27
CA SER A 184 -4.45 -6.79 -8.05
C SER A 184 -4.61 -7.49 -9.41
N SER A 185 -5.76 -8.08 -9.72
CA SER A 185 -6.19 -8.48 -11.08
C SER A 185 -7.46 -9.33 -11.01
N THR A 186 -8.54 -8.90 -11.65
CA THR A 186 -9.56 -9.81 -12.19
C THR A 186 -10.46 -9.06 -13.18
N GLY A 187 -10.37 -9.41 -14.47
CA GLY A 187 -11.42 -9.14 -15.47
C GLY A 187 -11.58 -7.68 -15.94
N GLY A 188 -10.82 -7.30 -16.98
CA GLY A 188 -11.20 -6.27 -17.97
C GLY A 188 -11.34 -4.80 -17.52
N THR A 189 -11.40 -4.52 -16.22
CA THR A 189 -11.68 -3.19 -15.65
C THR A 189 -10.76 -2.82 -14.47
N GLY A 190 -9.94 -3.76 -13.98
CA GLY A 190 -9.10 -3.61 -12.78
C GLY A 190 -7.97 -2.56 -12.84
N LEU A 191 -7.65 -2.03 -14.02
CA LEU A 191 -6.70 -0.91 -14.16
C LEU A 191 -7.31 0.45 -13.76
N ARG A 192 -8.62 0.51 -13.46
CA ARG A 192 -9.38 1.74 -13.18
C ARG A 192 -9.84 1.91 -11.73
N ALA A 193 -9.50 1.01 -10.82
CA ALA A 193 -9.80 1.20 -9.39
C ALA A 193 -8.85 2.24 -8.73
N GLN A 194 -8.55 3.35 -9.41
CA GLN A 194 -7.85 4.52 -8.86
C GLN A 194 -8.57 5.11 -7.65
N GLN A 195 -9.86 4.82 -7.51
CA GLN A 195 -10.72 5.27 -6.41
C GLN A 195 -10.42 4.55 -5.09
N ALA A 196 -9.90 3.33 -5.15
CA ALA A 196 -9.61 2.51 -3.99
C ALA A 196 -8.19 2.77 -3.48
N PRO A 197 -7.95 2.73 -2.16
CA PRO A 197 -6.61 2.75 -1.62
C PRO A 197 -5.80 1.55 -2.11
N LEU A 198 -4.51 1.76 -2.36
CA LEU A 198 -3.55 0.70 -2.68
C LEU A 198 -3.18 -0.13 -1.45
N LEU A 199 -3.28 0.47 -0.27
CA LEU A 199 -2.94 -0.15 1.00
C LEU A 199 -3.83 0.45 2.09
N GLU A 200 -4.35 -0.40 2.97
CA GLU A 200 -4.89 0.00 4.26
C GLU A 200 -4.14 -0.78 5.34
N MET A 201 -3.67 -0.10 6.38
CA MET A 201 -3.04 -0.75 7.52
C MET A 201 -3.35 0.00 8.82
N THR A 202 -3.34 -0.72 9.93
CA THR A 202 -3.41 -0.14 11.26
C THR A 202 -2.16 -0.57 12.01
N THR A 203 -1.50 0.39 12.65
CA THR A 203 -0.32 0.15 13.46
C THR A 203 -0.46 0.87 14.78
N GLU A 204 0.36 0.47 15.72
CA GLU A 204 0.44 1.07 17.04
C GLU A 204 1.56 2.10 17.07
N VAL A 205 1.30 3.23 17.75
CA VAL A 205 2.29 4.23 18.07
C VAL A 205 2.38 4.36 19.59
N VAL A 206 3.55 4.01 20.11
CA VAL A 206 3.92 4.09 21.52
C VAL A 206 4.82 5.31 21.68
N THR A 207 4.61 6.06 22.75
CA THR A 207 5.48 7.17 23.15
C THR A 207 6.18 6.84 24.48
N GLY A 208 6.97 7.77 25.01
CA GLY A 208 7.61 7.61 26.32
C GLY A 208 6.64 7.48 27.51
N ASN A 209 5.37 7.89 27.34
CA ASN A 209 4.38 7.92 28.42
C ASN A 209 3.31 6.82 28.31
N THR A 210 3.32 6.05 27.22
CA THR A 210 2.32 5.00 26.97
C THR A 210 2.40 3.88 28.00
N THR A 211 1.30 3.62 28.70
CA THR A 211 1.19 2.47 29.61
C THR A 211 0.69 1.23 28.87
N PHE A 212 1.04 0.04 29.38
CA PHE A 212 0.52 -1.23 28.84
C PHE A 212 -1.02 -1.29 28.87
N GLY A 213 -1.64 -0.71 29.89
CA GLY A 213 -3.10 -0.68 30.04
C GLY A 213 -3.78 0.13 28.94
N GLU A 214 -3.29 1.34 28.65
CA GLU A 214 -3.79 2.20 27.57
C GLU A 214 -3.61 1.55 26.20
N LEU A 215 -2.46 0.90 26.02
CA LEU A 215 -2.19 0.21 24.79
C LEU A 215 -3.10 -1.01 24.58
N CYS A 216 -3.19 -1.87 25.58
CA CYS A 216 -4.05 -3.04 25.56
C CYS A 216 -5.50 -2.63 25.32
N ALA A 217 -5.98 -1.57 26.00
CA ALA A 217 -7.32 -1.03 25.80
C ALA A 217 -7.54 -0.62 24.34
N SER A 218 -6.60 0.12 23.76
CA SER A 218 -6.65 0.56 22.37
C SER A 218 -6.74 -0.62 21.40
N ILE A 219 -5.88 -1.64 21.57
CA ILE A 219 -5.88 -2.87 20.75
C ILE A 219 -7.18 -3.66 20.92
N PHE A 220 -7.64 -3.84 22.15
CA PHE A 220 -8.83 -4.62 22.46
C PHE A 220 -10.08 -4.00 21.84
N LEU A 221 -10.26 -2.68 22.00
CA LEU A 221 -11.36 -1.94 21.38
C LEU A 221 -11.25 -1.95 19.86
N ALA A 222 -10.02 -1.93 19.33
CA ALA A 222 -9.78 -2.13 17.90
C ALA A 222 -10.05 -3.58 17.42
N ASN A 223 -10.24 -4.56 18.28
CA ASN A 223 -10.70 -5.89 17.85
C ASN A 223 -12.21 -6.09 18.04
N GLY A 224 -12.96 -5.00 18.25
CA GLY A 224 -14.41 -5.04 18.46
C GLY A 224 -14.80 -5.25 19.93
N GLY A 225 -13.83 -5.14 20.84
CA GLY A 225 -14.09 -5.06 22.27
C GLY A 225 -14.90 -3.82 22.64
N THR A 226 -15.54 -3.86 23.81
CA THR A 226 -16.28 -2.72 24.37
C THR A 226 -15.53 -2.15 25.57
N LEU A 227 -15.73 -0.85 25.86
CA LEU A 227 -15.10 -0.19 27.01
C LEU A 227 -15.38 -0.89 28.35
N ALA A 228 -16.53 -1.56 28.46
CA ALA A 228 -16.92 -2.32 29.64
C ALA A 228 -16.02 -3.55 29.91
N ASN A 229 -15.42 -4.13 28.87
CA ASN A 229 -14.60 -5.34 28.98
C ASN A 229 -13.09 -5.03 29.04
N VAL A 230 -12.70 -3.78 28.80
CA VAL A 230 -11.29 -3.35 28.84
C VAL A 230 -10.69 -3.59 30.22
N THR A 231 -11.42 -3.30 31.30
CA THR A 231 -10.92 -3.45 32.67
C THR A 231 -10.76 -4.91 33.10
N SER A 232 -11.46 -5.86 32.48
CA SER A 232 -11.26 -7.29 32.76
C SER A 232 -10.11 -7.92 31.97
N GLU A 233 -9.82 -7.42 30.78
CA GLU A 233 -8.80 -8.00 29.89
C GLU A 233 -7.45 -7.27 29.91
N CYS A 234 -7.46 -5.98 30.21
CA CYS A 234 -6.27 -5.11 30.19
C CYS A 234 -5.84 -4.61 31.58
N SER A 235 -6.45 -5.12 32.66
CA SER A 235 -6.06 -4.77 34.03
C SER A 235 -4.76 -5.47 34.43
N THR A 236 -3.76 -4.65 34.77
CA THR A 236 -2.52 -5.06 35.43
C THR A 236 -2.72 -5.24 36.92
N THR A 237 -3.71 -6.03 37.37
CA THR A 237 -3.57 -6.64 38.71
C THR A 237 -2.42 -7.62 38.64
N GLY A 238 -1.21 -7.11 38.88
CA GLY A 238 -0.02 -7.90 39.06
C GLY A 238 -0.30 -8.96 40.10
N GLY A 239 -0.30 -10.22 39.67
CA GLY A 239 -0.05 -11.31 40.57
C GLY A 239 1.32 -11.05 41.20
N THR A 240 1.35 -10.58 42.44
CA THR A 240 2.51 -10.76 43.30
C THR A 240 2.93 -12.22 43.17
N PRO A 241 4.19 -12.53 42.78
CA PRO A 241 4.67 -13.89 42.83
C PRO A 241 4.59 -14.33 44.29
N THR A 242 3.64 -15.23 44.59
CA THR A 242 3.63 -15.95 45.86
C THR A 242 5.00 -16.59 46.04
N PRO A 243 5.72 -16.31 47.14
CA PRO A 243 7.01 -16.94 47.37
C PRO A 243 6.81 -18.45 47.48
N SER A 244 7.49 -19.18 46.60
CA SER A 244 7.57 -20.64 46.63
C SER A 244 8.09 -21.06 48.01
N PRO A 245 7.47 -22.07 48.67
CA PRO A 245 7.99 -22.54 49.95
C PRO A 245 9.36 -23.18 49.73
N SER A 246 10.38 -22.60 50.34
CA SER A 246 11.73 -23.16 50.42
C SER A 246 11.68 -24.46 51.22
N THR A 247 11.75 -25.60 50.54
CA THR A 247 12.19 -26.85 51.15
C THR A 247 13.72 -26.80 51.27
N SER A 248 14.20 -26.53 52.48
CA SER A 248 15.57 -26.77 52.89
C SER A 248 15.71 -28.21 53.44
N PRO A 249 16.92 -28.80 53.37
CA PRO A 249 17.17 -30.25 53.43
C PRO A 249 16.97 -30.90 54.80
#